data_AF-A0A3B0UTR9-F1
#
_entry.id   AF-A0A3B0UTR9-F1
#
_cell.length_a   1.000
_cell.length_b   1.000
_cell.length_c   1.000
_cell.angle_alpha   90.00
_cell.angle_beta   90.00
_cell.angle_gamma   90.00
#
_symmetry.space_group_name_H-M   'P 1'
#
loop_
_entity.id
_entity.type
_entity.pdbx_description
1 polymer ?
#
loop_
_entity_poly.entity_id
_entity_poly.type
_entity_poly.pdbx_seq_one_letter_code
_entity_poly.pdbx_strand_id
1 'polypeptide(L)'
;MEKMVAELKRLVNFKDTTVVGDLVLILSGEPQMLAYALVTSIKPDNSRKDEWWQVEMQLLSVPPREMVWTLRQAQFTGREIFTMGGEQRFVQAVRFIHDQPVTPAGKESRADRKQTGKSPLRIIK
;
A
#
# COMPACT_ATOMS: atom_id res chain seq x y z
N MET A 1 -11.22 23.71 -16.97
CA MET A 1 -11.37 22.94 -15.72
C MET A 1 -12.84 22.61 -15.41
N GLU A 2 -13.73 23.60 -15.33
CA GLU A 2 -15.15 23.38 -14.98
C GLU A 2 -15.90 22.39 -15.88
N LYS A 3 -15.73 22.49 -17.21
CA LYS A 3 -16.33 21.54 -18.16
C LYS A 3 -15.93 20.09 -17.88
N MET A 4 -14.66 19.85 -17.57
CA MET A 4 -14.17 18.51 -17.24
C MET A 4 -14.74 18.00 -15.93
N VAL A 5 -14.87 18.86 -14.92
CA VAL A 5 -15.52 18.49 -13.66
C VAL A 5 -16.97 18.10 -13.91
N ALA A 6 -17.69 18.84 -14.74
CA ALA A 6 -19.07 18.51 -15.12
C ALA A 6 -19.17 17.18 -15.87
N GLU A 7 -18.24 16.88 -16.77
CA GLU A 7 -18.15 15.59 -17.46
C GLU A 7 -17.84 14.44 -16.48
N LEU A 8 -16.86 14.61 -15.59
CA LEU A 8 -16.50 13.60 -14.58
C LEU A 8 -17.68 13.27 -13.67
N LYS A 9 -18.45 14.28 -13.22
CA LYS A 9 -19.64 14.06 -12.38
C LYS A 9 -20.75 13.27 -13.07
N ARG A 10 -20.75 13.19 -14.41
CA ARG A 10 -21.70 12.34 -15.17
C ARG A 10 -21.20 10.90 -15.35
N LEU A 11 -19.88 10.70 -15.32
CA LEU A 11 -19.25 9.40 -15.59
C LEU A 11 -18.90 8.63 -14.31
N VAL A 12 -18.68 9.35 -13.21
CA VAL A 12 -18.25 8.78 -11.93
C VAL A 12 -19.34 9.00 -10.88
N ASN A 13 -19.68 7.94 -10.18
CA ASN A 13 -20.60 7.99 -9.04
C ASN A 13 -19.88 8.56 -7.80
N PHE A 14 -19.79 9.88 -7.71
CA PHE A 14 -19.23 10.55 -6.53
C PHE A 14 -20.22 10.48 -5.36
N LYS A 15 -19.67 10.42 -4.15
CA LYS A 15 -20.41 10.60 -2.90
C LYS A 15 -20.19 11.99 -2.33
N ASP A 16 -21.09 12.44 -1.46
CA ASP A 16 -21.08 13.80 -0.91
C ASP A 16 -20.12 14.02 0.27
N THR A 17 -19.57 12.94 0.85
CA THR A 17 -18.69 13.00 2.02
C THR A 17 -17.33 12.38 1.72
N THR A 18 -16.30 12.90 2.38
CA THR A 18 -14.93 12.36 2.30
C THR A 18 -14.44 12.06 3.71
N VAL A 19 -14.05 10.81 3.96
CA VAL A 19 -13.49 10.31 5.22
C VAL A 19 -12.18 9.56 4.96
N VAL A 20 -11.43 9.27 6.03
CA VAL A 20 -10.21 8.45 5.94
C VAL A 20 -10.57 7.06 5.40
N GLY A 21 -9.77 6.56 4.44
CA GLY A 21 -10.01 5.29 3.74
C GLY A 21 -10.73 5.44 2.40
N ASP A 22 -11.23 6.64 2.07
CA ASP A 22 -11.87 6.87 0.78
C ASP A 22 -10.88 7.04 -0.37
N LEU A 23 -11.33 6.65 -1.56
CA LEU A 23 -10.64 6.95 -2.80
C LEU A 23 -11.19 8.25 -3.41
N VAL A 24 -10.30 9.20 -3.69
CA VAL A 24 -10.63 10.49 -4.30
C VAL A 24 -10.05 10.61 -5.70
N LEU A 25 -10.72 11.36 -6.58
CA LEU A 25 -10.26 11.69 -7.92
C LEU A 25 -9.73 13.13 -7.95
N ILE A 26 -8.43 13.29 -8.21
CA ILE A 26 -7.73 14.56 -8.29
C ILE A 26 -7.66 14.97 -9.75
N LEU A 27 -8.12 16.19 -10.05
CA LEU A 27 -7.95 16.85 -11.34
C LEU A 27 -7.12 18.12 -11.14
N SER A 28 -5.92 18.17 -11.74
CA SER A 28 -5.07 19.37 -11.76
C SER A 28 -5.07 20.04 -13.14
N GLY A 29 -4.90 21.36 -13.16
CA GLY A 29 -4.96 22.17 -14.38
C GLY A 29 -3.66 22.19 -15.17
N GLU A 30 -2.50 22.32 -14.51
CA GLU A 30 -1.21 22.53 -15.16
C GLU A 30 -0.04 21.93 -14.35
N PRO A 31 0.68 20.89 -14.85
CA PRO A 31 0.28 20.06 -15.99
C PRO A 31 -1.04 19.36 -15.70
N GLN A 32 -1.84 19.15 -16.74
CA GLN A 32 -3.12 18.47 -16.60
C GLN A 32 -2.89 17.04 -16.10
N MET A 33 -3.38 16.75 -14.90
CA MET A 33 -3.21 15.46 -14.24
C MET A 33 -4.55 14.97 -13.75
N LEU A 34 -4.89 13.72 -14.07
CA LEU A 34 -6.00 12.99 -13.49
C LEU A 34 -5.45 11.82 -12.69
N ALA A 35 -5.78 11.74 -11.40
CA ALA A 35 -5.16 10.79 -10.49
C ALA A 35 -6.16 10.30 -9.45
N TYR A 36 -6.09 9.02 -9.09
CA TYR A 36 -6.81 8.51 -7.92
C TYR A 36 -5.88 8.51 -6.72
N ALA A 37 -6.39 8.85 -5.54
CA ALA A 37 -5.61 8.77 -4.32
C ALA A 37 -6.44 8.24 -3.15
N LEU A 38 -5.80 7.47 -2.26
CA LEU A 38 -6.40 7.01 -1.01
C LEU A 38 -6.17 8.06 0.08
N VAL A 39 -7.24 8.51 0.74
CA VAL A 39 -7.16 9.44 1.88
C VAL A 39 -6.66 8.69 3.12
N THR A 40 -5.53 9.12 3.68
CA THR A 40 -4.91 8.49 4.85
C THR A 40 -5.12 9.25 6.16
N SER A 41 -5.35 10.55 6.10
CA SER A 41 -5.61 11.38 7.28
C SER A 41 -6.33 12.68 6.88
N ILE A 42 -7.25 13.16 7.73
CA ILE A 42 -7.91 14.46 7.63
C ILE A 42 -7.79 15.13 8.99
N LYS A 43 -7.10 16.28 9.08
CA LYS A 43 -6.90 17.01 10.34
C LYS A 43 -7.16 18.51 10.14
N PRO A 44 -7.79 19.20 11.10
CA PRO A 44 -7.94 20.64 11.02
C PRO A 44 -6.57 21.32 11.16
N ASP A 45 -6.30 22.30 10.31
CA ASP A 45 -5.12 23.15 10.38
C ASP A 45 -5.43 24.39 11.24
N ASN A 46 -5.27 24.23 12.55
CA ASN A 46 -5.52 25.28 13.53
C ASN A 46 -4.49 26.44 13.47
N SER A 47 -3.50 26.38 12.56
CA SER A 47 -2.55 27.48 12.38
C SER A 47 -3.14 28.65 11.58
N ARG A 48 -4.27 28.43 10.89
CA ARG A 48 -4.96 29.43 10.08
C ARG A 48 -6.27 29.84 10.74
N LYS A 49 -6.68 31.10 10.52
CA LYS A 49 -7.92 31.64 11.11
C LYS A 49 -9.20 31.09 10.47
N ASP A 50 -9.11 30.61 9.24
CA ASP A 50 -10.22 29.99 8.51
C ASP A 50 -10.19 28.46 8.66
N GLU A 51 -11.27 27.77 8.30
CA GLU A 51 -11.41 26.31 8.37
C GLU A 51 -10.56 25.58 7.31
N TRP A 52 -9.24 25.62 7.46
CA TRP A 52 -8.30 24.87 6.64
C TRP A 52 -8.13 23.45 7.18
N TRP A 53 -7.95 22.48 6.27
CA TRP A 53 -7.77 21.08 6.61
C TRP A 53 -6.53 20.52 5.92
N GLN A 54 -5.69 19.82 6.67
CA GLN A 54 -4.60 19.03 6.14
C GLN A 54 -5.12 17.63 5.78
N VAL A 55 -5.11 17.32 4.49
CA VAL A 55 -5.52 16.03 3.94
C VAL A 55 -4.30 15.31 3.39
N GLU A 56 -3.96 14.17 3.99
CA GLU A 56 -2.86 13.31 3.53
C GLU A 56 -3.42 12.22 2.62
N MET A 57 -2.72 11.97 1.50
CA MET A 57 -3.20 11.06 0.46
C MET A 57 -2.07 10.24 -0.16
N GLN A 58 -2.38 9.03 -0.62
CA GLN A 58 -1.47 8.14 -1.37
C GLN A 58 -1.94 7.99 -2.81
N LEU A 59 -1.09 8.35 -3.77
CA LEU A 59 -1.40 8.31 -5.20
C LEU A 59 -1.47 6.85 -5.71
N LEU A 60 -2.53 6.51 -6.44
CA LEU A 60 -2.75 5.21 -7.07
C LEU A 60 -2.72 5.31 -8.60
N SER A 61 -2.54 4.16 -9.27
CA SER A 61 -2.52 4.08 -10.73
C SER A 61 -3.87 4.44 -11.38
N VAL A 62 -3.81 4.89 -12.65
CA VAL A 62 -4.96 5.42 -13.39
C VAL A 62 -5.16 4.64 -14.69
N PRO A 63 -6.41 4.30 -15.07
CA PRO A 63 -7.65 4.33 -14.30
C PRO A 63 -7.83 3.06 -13.44
N PRO A 64 -8.53 3.12 -12.29
CA PRO A 64 -9.02 1.96 -11.57
C PRO A 64 -9.85 1.09 -12.51
N ARG A 65 -9.61 -0.22 -12.48
CA ARG A 65 -10.36 -1.20 -13.28
C ARG A 65 -10.98 -2.22 -12.34
N GLU A 66 -12.26 -2.46 -12.50
CA GLU A 66 -12.90 -3.62 -11.88
C GLU A 66 -12.36 -4.89 -12.55
N MET A 67 -11.86 -5.81 -11.75
CA MET A 67 -11.33 -7.08 -12.21
C MET A 67 -11.68 -8.20 -11.23
N VAL A 68 -12.00 -9.37 -11.76
CA VAL A 68 -12.33 -10.56 -10.96
C VAL A 68 -11.34 -11.65 -11.31
N TRP A 69 -10.52 -12.06 -10.32
CA TRP A 69 -9.57 -13.18 -10.46
C TRP A 69 -9.94 -14.28 -9.46
N THR A 70 -10.00 -15.52 -9.93
CA THR A 70 -10.17 -16.69 -9.06
C THR A 70 -8.79 -17.18 -8.61
N LEU A 71 -8.42 -16.87 -7.36
CA LEU A 71 -7.09 -17.14 -6.81
C LEU A 71 -7.14 -18.07 -5.60
N ARG A 72 -6.08 -18.84 -5.40
CA ARG A 72 -5.83 -19.57 -4.14
C ARG A 72 -5.33 -18.62 -3.06
N GLN A 73 -5.50 -18.99 -1.78
CA GLN A 73 -5.02 -18.19 -0.66
C GLN A 73 -3.53 -17.86 -0.73
N ALA A 74 -2.68 -18.81 -1.12
CA ALA A 74 -1.25 -18.56 -1.26
C ALA A 74 -0.92 -17.49 -2.32
N GLN A 75 -1.75 -17.35 -3.36
CA GLN A 75 -1.54 -16.44 -4.49
C GLN A 75 -1.82 -14.99 -4.14
N PHE A 76 -2.91 -14.71 -3.42
CA PHE A 76 -3.26 -13.32 -3.05
C PHE A 76 -2.63 -12.84 -1.73
N THR A 77 -1.98 -13.74 -0.99
CA THR A 77 -1.25 -13.42 0.25
C THR A 77 0.26 -13.28 0.05
N GLY A 78 0.75 -13.32 -1.20
CA GLY A 78 2.17 -13.19 -1.53
C GLY A 78 3.03 -14.41 -1.18
N ARG A 79 2.41 -15.57 -0.90
CA ARG A 79 3.15 -16.81 -0.55
C ARG A 79 3.61 -17.60 -1.78
N GLU A 80 3.03 -17.33 -2.95
CA GLU A 80 3.48 -17.89 -4.23
C GLU A 80 3.41 -16.86 -5.36
N ILE A 81 4.35 -16.95 -6.31
CA ILE A 81 4.22 -16.35 -7.64
C ILE A 81 3.42 -17.33 -8.49
N PHE A 82 2.51 -16.83 -9.32
CA PHE A 82 1.66 -17.66 -10.17
C PHE A 82 1.61 -17.15 -11.60
N THR A 83 1.24 -18.03 -12.54
CA THR A 83 1.08 -17.67 -13.95
C THR A 83 -0.40 -17.63 -14.30
N MET A 84 -0.82 -16.56 -14.97
CA MET A 84 -2.18 -16.40 -15.48
C MET A 84 -2.14 -15.73 -16.85
N GLY A 85 -2.73 -16.38 -17.86
CA GLY A 85 -2.70 -15.88 -19.24
C GLY A 85 -1.29 -15.88 -19.86
N GLY A 86 -0.41 -16.78 -19.43
CA GLY A 86 0.98 -16.85 -19.90
C GLY A 86 1.95 -15.87 -19.23
N GLU A 87 1.46 -14.98 -18.36
CA GLU A 87 2.29 -14.01 -17.64
C GLU A 87 2.43 -14.38 -16.16
N GLN A 88 3.62 -14.17 -15.60
CA GLN A 88 3.86 -14.30 -14.17
C GLN A 88 3.28 -13.10 -13.42
N ARG A 89 2.68 -13.37 -12.26
CA ARG A 89 1.98 -12.40 -11.41
C ARG A 89 2.34 -12.61 -9.95
N PHE A 90 2.33 -11.51 -9.19
CA PHE A 90 2.52 -11.47 -7.74
C PHE A 90 1.48 -10.52 -7.13
N VAL A 91 0.85 -10.92 -6.04
CA VAL A 91 -0.16 -10.14 -5.34
C VAL A 91 0.08 -10.22 -3.84
N GLN A 92 0.18 -9.07 -3.19
CA GLN A 92 0.23 -8.95 -1.73
C GLN A 92 -0.39 -7.63 -1.29
N ALA A 93 -1.09 -7.65 -0.17
CA ALA A 93 -1.68 -6.45 0.42
C ALA A 93 -0.58 -5.46 0.85
N VAL A 94 -0.78 -4.17 0.52
CA VAL A 94 0.08 -3.06 0.94
C VAL A 94 -0.57 -2.36 2.13
N ARG A 95 0.25 -1.94 3.11
CA ARG A 95 -0.18 -1.10 4.23
C ARG A 95 0.30 0.32 4.01
N PHE A 96 -0.63 1.27 3.99
CA PHE A 96 -0.34 2.71 3.81
C PHE A 96 -0.27 3.50 5.12
N ILE A 97 -0.74 2.93 6.24
CA ILE A 97 -0.75 3.58 7.54
C ILE A 97 0.62 3.37 8.21
N HIS A 98 1.30 4.48 8.50
CA HIS A 98 2.70 4.53 8.94
C HIS A 98 2.97 4.10 10.40
N ASP A 99 1.99 3.50 11.09
CA ASP A 99 2.12 3.22 12.53
C ASP A 99 2.92 1.95 12.86
N GLN A 100 3.52 1.29 11.86
CA GLN A 100 4.47 0.20 12.10
C GLN A 100 5.67 0.27 11.15
N PRO A 101 6.91 0.16 11.68
CA PRO A 101 8.09 0.05 10.86
C PRO A 101 8.02 -1.22 10.00
N VAL A 102 8.30 -1.06 8.70
CA VAL A 102 8.57 -2.18 7.79
C VAL A 102 9.84 -2.88 8.24
N THR A 103 9.70 -3.90 9.07
CA THR A 103 10.83 -4.78 9.40
C THR A 103 11.11 -5.62 8.16
N PRO A 104 12.31 -5.55 7.54
CA PRO A 104 12.64 -6.46 6.46
C PRO A 104 12.65 -7.88 7.02
N ALA A 105 11.68 -8.71 6.61
CA ALA A 105 11.70 -10.13 6.87
C ALA A 105 12.84 -10.75 6.04
N GLY A 106 14.05 -10.79 6.59
CA GLY A 106 15.20 -11.27 5.84
C GLY A 106 16.56 -11.06 6.48
N LYS A 107 16.68 -11.28 7.80
CA LYS A 107 17.95 -11.68 8.42
C LYS A 107 17.67 -12.78 9.44
N GLU A 108 17.34 -13.97 8.95
CA GLU A 108 17.74 -15.18 9.67
C GLU A 108 19.27 -15.15 9.73
N SER A 109 19.79 -14.61 10.83
CA SER A 109 21.20 -14.74 11.17
C SER A 109 21.44 -16.23 11.42
N ARG A 110 22.09 -16.86 10.44
CA ARG A 110 22.80 -18.12 10.56
C ARG A 110 23.86 -18.02 11.66
N ALA A 111 23.45 -18.09 12.92
CA ALA A 111 24.33 -18.13 14.07
C ALA A 111 23.96 -19.29 15.00
N ASP A 112 23.72 -20.48 14.43
CA ASP A 112 23.71 -21.72 15.21
C ASP A 112 24.19 -22.91 14.38
N ARG A 113 25.44 -22.80 13.88
CA ARG A 113 26.15 -23.97 13.36
C ARG A 113 27.67 -23.81 13.45
N LYS A 114 28.21 -23.87 14.67
CA LYS A 114 29.51 -24.48 14.99
C LYS A 114 29.85 -24.28 16.47
N GLN A 115 29.69 -25.32 17.28
CA GLN A 115 30.75 -25.79 18.18
C GLN A 115 30.36 -27.17 18.74
N THR A 116 30.56 -28.18 17.92
CA THR A 116 30.73 -29.55 18.39
C THR A 116 32.10 -29.68 19.07
N GLY A 117 32.08 -30.04 20.36
CA GLY A 117 33.04 -30.94 20.97
C GLY A 117 34.42 -30.40 21.33
N LYS A 118 34.58 -29.87 22.55
CA LYS A 118 35.78 -30.09 23.36
C LYS A 118 35.37 -30.32 24.81
N SER A 119 35.30 -31.58 25.21
CA SER A 119 35.25 -31.99 26.62
C SER A 119 36.65 -32.45 27.01
N PRO A 120 37.28 -31.94 28.08
CA PRO A 120 38.61 -32.35 28.49
C PRO A 120 38.52 -33.55 29.44
N LEU A 121 38.93 -34.73 28.98
CA LEU A 121 39.16 -35.88 29.87
C LEU A 121 40.51 -35.70 30.57
N ARG A 122 40.46 -35.59 31.91
CA ARG A 122 41.62 -35.70 32.81
C ARG A 122 42.14 -37.15 32.76
N ILE A 123 43.42 -37.32 32.42
CA ILE A 123 44.14 -38.57 32.66
C ILE A 123 44.82 -38.47 34.03
N ILE A 124 44.56 -39.44 34.89
CA ILE A 124 45.28 -39.71 36.14
C ILE A 124 46.06 -41.01 35.91
N LYS A 125 47.38 -40.93 35.80
CA LYS A 125 48.35 -41.88 36.38
C LYS A 125 49.76 -41.36 36.24
#